data_AF-A0A6G4XWG7-F1
#
_entry.id   AF-A0A6G4XWG7-F1
#
_cell.length_a   1.000
_cell.length_b   1.000
_cell.length_c   1.000
_cell.angle_alpha   90.00
_cell.angle_beta   90.00
_cell.angle_gamma   90.00
#
_symmetry.space_group_name_H-M   'P 1'
#
loop_
_entity.id
_entity.type
_entity.pdbx_description
1 polymer ?
#
loop_
_entity_poly.entity_id
_entity_poly.type
_entity_poly.pdbx_seq_one_letter_code
_entity_poly.pdbx_strand_id
1 'polypeptide(L)'
;MIRSASGGSVQGAVIVRNNLDSIYRVSATVSLYNSAGVWQGTTWSCPKSGVGANSWSVCYGKTVTTSALRYAQAAATGDEDTESLGRTQLI
;
A
#
# COMPACT_ATOMS: atom_id res chain seq x y z
N MET A 1 -3.59 3.88 -7.03
CA MET A 1 -3.45 2.88 -8.12
C MET A 1 -2.71 3.51 -9.28
N ILE A 2 -1.93 2.73 -10.02
CA ILE A 2 -1.18 3.16 -11.20
C ILE A 2 -1.75 2.39 -12.39
N ARG A 3 -2.11 3.09 -13.47
CA ARG A 3 -2.70 2.48 -14.66
C ARG A 3 -1.72 2.62 -15.81
N SER A 4 -1.54 1.54 -16.57
CA SER A 4 -0.82 1.57 -17.84
C SER A 4 -1.45 2.60 -18.79
N ALA A 5 -0.65 3.17 -19.68
CA ALA A 5 -1.11 4.18 -20.64
C ALA A 5 -2.27 3.68 -21.53
N SER A 6 -2.27 2.40 -21.89
CA SER A 6 -3.35 1.77 -22.67
C SER A 6 -4.58 1.39 -21.83
N GLY A 7 -4.53 1.52 -20.51
CA GLY A 7 -5.64 1.19 -19.62
C GLY A 7 -5.88 -0.31 -19.38
N GLY A 8 -5.13 -1.19 -20.05
CA GLY A 8 -5.32 -2.65 -19.98
C GLY A 8 -4.73 -3.32 -18.74
N SER A 9 -3.80 -2.64 -18.06
CA SER A 9 -3.14 -3.14 -16.85
C SER A 9 -3.11 -2.10 -15.74
N VAL A 10 -3.16 -2.58 -14.50
CA VAL A 10 -3.25 -1.76 -13.28
C VAL A 10 -2.35 -2.35 -12.19
N GLN A 11 -1.73 -1.49 -11.40
CA GLN A 11 -0.90 -1.87 -10.27
C GLN A 11 -1.35 -1.12 -9.02
N GLY A 12 -1.47 -1.84 -7.90
CA GLY A 12 -1.66 -1.24 -6.58
C GLY A 12 -0.34 -0.67 -6.06
N ALA A 13 -0.40 0.41 -5.30
CA ALA A 13 0.75 0.94 -4.58
C ALA A 13 0.30 1.42 -3.20
N VAL A 14 1.13 1.20 -2.18
CA VAL A 14 1.00 1.83 -0.86
C VAL A 14 2.15 2.79 -0.67
N ILE A 15 1.85 3.97 -0.14
CA ILE A 15 2.83 4.96 0.27
C ILE A 15 2.76 5.02 1.79
N VAL A 16 3.89 4.79 2.46
CA VAL A 16 3.99 4.90 3.91
C VAL A 16 4.96 6.01 4.26
N ARG A 17 4.51 6.92 5.12
CA ARG A 17 5.32 7.97 5.72
C ARG A 17 5.79 7.53 7.10
N ASN A 18 7.09 7.64 7.36
CA ASN A 18 7.64 7.55 8.70
C ASN A 18 8.16 8.91 9.13
N ASN A 19 7.53 9.48 10.16
CA ASN A 19 7.92 10.75 10.78
C ASN A 19 8.67 10.55 12.11
N LEU A 20 9.03 9.31 12.45
CA LEU A 20 9.84 9.00 13.61
C LEU A 20 11.32 9.21 13.28
N ASP A 21 12.10 9.42 14.33
CA ASP A 21 13.56 9.55 14.25
C ASP A 21 14.28 8.19 14.16
N SER A 22 13.53 7.09 14.09
CA SER A 22 14.03 5.71 13.96
C SER A 22 13.31 4.95 12.84
N ILE A 23 13.84 3.79 12.44
CA ILE A 23 13.17 2.89 11.50
C ILE A 23 11.84 2.43 12.10
N TYR A 24 10.78 2.50 11.29
CA TYR A 24 9.45 2.01 11.66
C TYR A 24 9.10 0.74 10.88
N ARG A 25 8.80 -0.36 11.58
CA ARG A 25 8.34 -1.61 10.96
C ARG A 25 6.84 -1.55 10.74
N VAL A 26 6.44 -1.76 9.50
CA VAL A 26 5.05 -1.67 9.06
C VAL A 26 4.76 -2.75 8.06
N SER A 27 3.60 -3.39 8.20
CA SER A 27 3.01 -4.23 7.18
C SER A 27 1.98 -3.39 6.43
N ALA A 28 2.23 -3.15 5.16
CA ALA A 28 1.33 -2.40 4.30
C ALA A 28 0.71 -3.32 3.25
N THR A 29 -0.60 -3.22 3.07
CA THR A 29 -1.36 -3.99 2.09
C THR A 29 -2.14 -3.07 1.16
N VAL A 30 -2.31 -3.51 -0.09
CA VAL A 30 -3.23 -2.88 -1.04
C VAL A 30 -4.10 -3.92 -1.72
N SER A 31 -5.38 -3.59 -1.83
CA SER A 31 -6.43 -4.35 -2.50
C SER A 31 -7.01 -3.55 -3.65
N LEU A 32 -7.37 -4.23 -4.75
CA LEU A 32 -7.91 -3.62 -5.96
C LEU A 32 -9.36 -4.09 -6.21
N TYR A 33 -10.24 -3.15 -6.52
CA TYR A 33 -11.69 -3.38 -6.67
C TYR A 33 -12.23 -2.83 -7.99
N ASN A 34 -13.30 -3.43 -8.51
CA ASN A 34 -14.10 -2.85 -9.62
C ASN A 34 -15.13 -1.83 -9.12
N SER A 35 -15.93 -1.27 -10.05
CA SER A 35 -17.00 -0.31 -9.72
C SER A 35 -18.09 -0.83 -8.80
N ALA A 36 -18.29 -2.15 -8.77
CA ALA A 36 -19.29 -2.79 -7.91
C ALA A 36 -18.75 -3.11 -6.50
N GLY A 37 -17.51 -2.69 -6.20
CA GLY A 37 -16.84 -3.01 -4.94
C GLY A 37 -16.44 -4.48 -4.79
N VAL A 38 -16.50 -5.25 -5.87
CA VAL A 38 -16.03 -6.64 -5.89
C VAL A 38 -14.52 -6.61 -5.95
N TRP A 39 -13.86 -7.39 -5.09
CA TRP A 39 -12.43 -7.63 -5.14
C TRP A 39 -12.07 -8.39 -6.41
N GLN A 40 -11.13 -7.88 -7.18
CA GLN A 40 -10.86 -8.36 -8.55
C GLN A 40 -9.41 -8.80 -8.74
N GLY A 41 -8.78 -9.30 -7.67
CA GLY A 41 -7.63 -10.18 -7.84
C GLY A 41 -6.28 -9.56 -7.57
N THR A 42 -6.08 -8.95 -6.39
CA THR A 42 -4.86 -9.18 -5.59
C THR A 42 -4.89 -8.34 -4.32
N THR A 43 -4.55 -8.96 -3.20
CA THR A 43 -4.02 -8.28 -2.02
C THR A 43 -2.51 -8.48 -2.05
N TRP A 44 -1.75 -7.39 -2.02
CA TRP A 44 -0.29 -7.47 -1.94
C TRP A 44 0.19 -6.87 -0.63
N SER A 45 1.15 -7.52 0.02
CA SER A 45 1.75 -7.08 1.27
C SER A 45 3.20 -6.69 1.06
N CYS A 46 3.61 -5.53 1.59
CA CYS A 46 5.00 -5.12 1.68
C CYS A 46 5.78 -6.03 2.64
N PRO A 47 6.99 -6.46 2.29
CA PRO A 47 7.92 -7.04 3.25
C PRO A 47 8.26 -6.05 4.38
N LYS A 48 8.43 -6.55 5.61
CA LYS A 48 8.71 -5.79 6.85
C LYS A 48 10.15 -5.26 6.95
N SER A 49 10.75 -4.79 5.86
CA SER A 49 12.12 -4.23 5.91
C SER A 49 12.20 -2.92 6.70
N GLY A 50 11.05 -2.30 7.00
CA GLY A 50 10.93 -1.04 7.72
C GLY A 50 11.06 0.18 6.81
N VAL A 51 10.48 1.29 7.25
CA VAL A 51 10.56 2.60 6.60
C VAL A 51 11.60 3.41 7.35
N GLY A 52 12.58 3.98 6.63
CA GLY A 52 13.64 4.80 7.23
C GLY A 52 13.10 5.98 8.05
N ALA A 53 13.86 6.47 9.02
CA ALA A 53 13.50 7.64 9.81
C ALA A 53 13.24 8.85 8.90
N ASN A 54 12.22 9.65 9.23
CA ASN A 54 11.85 10.87 8.49
C ASN A 54 11.78 10.69 6.95
N SER A 55 11.30 9.52 6.51
CA SER A 55 11.33 9.12 5.11
C SER A 55 9.99 8.61 4.60
N TRP A 56 9.95 8.37 3.29
CA TRP A 56 8.82 7.77 2.60
C TRP A 56 9.28 6.48 1.96
N SER A 57 8.41 5.48 1.98
CA SER A 57 8.60 4.26 1.22
C SER A 57 7.39 4.00 0.34
N VAL A 58 7.67 3.59 -0.90
CA VAL A 58 6.64 3.21 -1.87
C VAL A 58 6.80 1.75 -2.19
N CYS A 59 5.66 1.10 -2.24
CA CYS A 59 5.54 -0.32 -2.16
C CYS A 59 4.59 -0.74 -3.29
N TYR A 60 5.16 -1.29 -4.36
CA TYR A 60 4.42 -1.62 -5.58
C TYR A 60 3.92 -3.06 -5.55
N GLY A 61 2.62 -3.23 -5.73
CA GLY A 61 1.99 -4.55 -5.82
C GLY A 61 2.19 -5.23 -7.17
N LYS A 62 1.57 -6.39 -7.34
CA LYS A 62 1.56 -7.09 -8.62
C LYS A 62 0.77 -6.30 -9.67
N THR A 63 1.25 -6.31 -10.92
CA THR A 63 0.46 -5.81 -12.06
C THR A 63 -0.63 -6.81 -12.40
N VAL A 64 -1.87 -6.32 -12.54
CA VAL A 64 -3.04 -7.10 -12.94
C VAL A 64 -3.50 -6.62 -14.30
N THR A 65 -3.66 -7.53 -15.26
CA THR A 65 -4.15 -7.24 -16.61
C THR A 65 -5.67 -7.25 -16.60
N THR A 66 -6.28 -6.10 -16.33
CA THR A 66 -7.73 -5.90 -16.38
C THR A 66 -8.06 -4.42 -16.54
N SER A 67 -9.06 -4.12 -17.36
CA SER A 67 -9.62 -2.76 -17.49
C SER A 67 -10.72 -2.47 -16.46
N ALA A 68 -11.18 -3.48 -15.72
CA ALA A 68 -12.36 -3.40 -14.86
C ALA A 68 -12.10 -2.77 -13.48
N LEU A 69 -10.84 -2.67 -13.04
CA LEU A 69 -10.49 -2.08 -11.75
C LEU A 69 -10.71 -0.57 -11.74
N ARG A 70 -11.32 -0.08 -10.67
CA ARG A 70 -11.75 1.32 -10.52
C ARG A 70 -11.10 2.04 -9.34
N TYR A 71 -10.88 1.34 -8.24
CA TYR A 71 -10.25 1.94 -7.07
C TYR A 71 -9.35 0.94 -6.34
N ALA A 72 -8.52 1.48 -5.46
CA ALA A 72 -7.67 0.71 -4.57
C ALA A 72 -8.00 1.09 -3.13
N GLN A 73 -7.90 0.12 -2.23
CA GLN A 73 -7.92 0.36 -0.79
C GLN A 73 -6.60 -0.12 -0.23
N ALA A 74 -5.92 0.73 0.53
CA ALA A 74 -4.70 0.37 1.22
C ALA A 74 -4.92 0.36 2.73
N ALA A 75 -4.12 -0.43 3.43
CA ALA A 75 -4.07 -0.48 4.87
C ALA A 75 -2.61 -0.64 5.29
N ALA A 76 -2.24 -0.04 6.40
CA ALA A 76 -0.91 -0.18 6.97
C ALA A 76 -1.05 -0.38 8.48
N THR A 77 -0.42 -1.43 8.98
CA THR A 77 -0.45 -1.81 10.39
C THR A 77 0.99 -1.80 10.89
N GLY A 78 1.25 -1.04 11.95
CA GLY A 78 2.53 -1.10 12.66
C GLY A 78 2.72 -2.47 13.28
N ASP A 79 3.95 -2.98 13.26
CA ASP A 79 4.27 -4.12 14.12
C ASP A 79 4.40 -3.59 15.56
N GLU A 80 3.59 -4.12 16.48
CA GLU A 80 3.55 -3.74 17.90
C GLU A 80 4.79 -4.24 18.68
N ASP A 81 5.99 -3.86 18.25
CA ASP A 81 7.22 -3.99 19.04
C ASP A 81 7.75 -2.62 19.50
N THR A 82 6.98 -1.55 19.32
CA THR A 82 7.31 -0.22 19.83
C THR A 82 6.02 0.46 20.27
N GLU A 83 5.76 0.41 21.58
CA GLU A 83 4.66 1.14 22.19
C GLU A 83 4.64 2.60 21.73
N SER A 84 3.43 3.08 21.45
CA SER A 84 3.04 4.48 21.65
C SER A 84 3.85 5.54 20.88
N LEU A 85 3.28 5.99 19.75
CA LEU A 85 3.03 7.41 19.38
C LEU A 85 3.04 7.58 17.85
N GLY A 86 1.88 7.88 17.27
CA GLY A 86 1.81 8.46 15.93
C GLY A 86 0.98 7.65 14.95
N ARG A 87 -0.23 8.13 14.70
CA ARG A 87 -1.19 7.68 13.70
C ARG A 87 -0.49 7.34 12.37
N THR A 88 -0.57 6.08 11.94
CA THR A 88 -0.30 5.70 10.55
C THR A 88 -1.30 6.45 9.67
N GLN A 89 -0.87 7.56 9.09
CA GLN A 89 -1.68 8.31 8.14
C GLN A 89 -1.47 7.68 6.77
N LEU A 90 -2.44 6.86 6.37
CA LEU A 90 -2.61 6.48 4.98
C LEU A 90 -3.06 7.74 4.23
N ILE A 91 -2.31 8.16 3.22
CA ILE A 91 -2.63 9.32 2.37
C ILE A 91 -3.34 8.83 1.13
#